data_AF-A0A2V9RYL4-F1
#
_entry.id   AF-A0A2V9RYL4-F1
#
_cell.length_a   1.000
_cell.length_b   1.000
_cell.length_c   1.000
_cell.angle_alpha   90.00
_cell.angle_beta   90.00
_cell.angle_gamma   90.00
#
_symmetry.space_group_name_H-M   'P 1'
#
loop_
_entity.id
_entity.type
_entity.pdbx_description
1 polymer ?
#
loop_
_entity_poly.entity_id
_entity_poly.type
_entity_poly.pdbx_seq_one_letter_code
_entity_poly.pdbx_strand_id
1 'polypeptide(L)'
;MQVFRAWQTYRDYMQEQDLLLPPSLGDWLPEDHLAYFVSDVVDQLDLRAIESVYEGEDRGQPPYHPRMMTKILIYGYCVGVFSSRRLQKGLVEDVGFRVLAAGNEPDFRTISDFRKQHLKALQGLFDQVLQIALQAGTMKLGRVVLDGSKVKANASKHKAMSYGRMQEEERRLKEEVKRLLEQAEKADAEEDARYGRDGRGDELPSELARRETRLERIREAKRALEERAREQAKSKGQPAEKAKPEAKMQYNFSDPESRIMKGADGFVQAYNAQIAVEPDFQLIVGQHVTQAVNDKQQLQPTVEDIRQQAGQKPQEVLTDSGYCSDANLKYLEKKKIEGFIATDRESYRNRDQPGPRGPLPLGATRVDRMRRKLQTKAGAAIYATRKTVVEPVFGQIKQARGFRQFLLRGVDKVQGEWAMICLTHNILKLYRLCYG
;
A
#
# COMPACT_ATOMS: atom_id res chain seq x y z
N MET A 1 -57.67 44.21 -20.04
CA MET A 1 -57.71 44.12 -18.57
C MET A 1 -56.97 42.84 -18.18
N GLN A 2 -55.98 43.01 -17.29
CA GLN A 2 -54.92 42.12 -16.77
C GLN A 2 -54.83 40.64 -17.18
N VAL A 3 -53.70 40.31 -17.81
CA VAL A 3 -53.13 38.96 -17.88
C VAL A 3 -52.61 38.59 -16.49
N PHE A 4 -53.26 37.66 -15.80
CA PHE A 4 -52.74 37.08 -14.57
C PHE A 4 -51.50 36.24 -14.90
N ARG A 5 -50.31 36.77 -14.61
CA ARG A 5 -49.10 35.95 -14.53
C ARG A 5 -49.18 35.10 -13.26
N ALA A 6 -49.38 33.79 -13.43
CA ALA A 6 -49.14 32.84 -12.35
C ALA A 6 -47.64 32.86 -12.03
N TRP A 7 -47.30 33.36 -10.86
CA TRP A 7 -45.92 33.32 -10.37
C TRP A 7 -45.64 31.88 -9.93
N GLN A 8 -44.57 31.27 -10.45
CA GLN A 8 -44.11 29.98 -9.93
C GLN A 8 -43.66 30.21 -8.48
N THR A 9 -44.33 29.55 -7.52
CA THR A 9 -43.90 29.52 -6.13
C THR A 9 -42.85 28.44 -5.92
N TYR A 10 -41.93 28.68 -4.98
CA TYR A 10 -40.97 27.67 -4.56
C TYR A 10 -41.69 26.48 -3.89
N ARG A 11 -41.04 25.32 -3.88
CA ARG A 11 -41.49 24.17 -3.08
C ARG A 11 -41.32 24.50 -1.59
N ASP A 12 -42.18 23.93 -0.76
CA ASP A 12 -42.09 24.08 0.70
C ASP A 12 -40.74 23.52 1.21
N TYR A 13 -40.10 24.29 2.09
CA TYR A 13 -38.82 23.96 2.72
C TYR A 13 -39.00 23.93 4.23
N MET A 14 -39.18 22.73 4.80
CA MET A 14 -39.42 22.52 6.22
C MET A 14 -38.37 21.59 6.82
N GLN A 15 -37.28 22.18 7.34
CA GLN A 15 -36.16 21.43 7.90
C GLN A 15 -36.50 20.71 9.23
N GLU A 16 -37.45 21.26 9.99
CA GLU A 16 -37.92 20.71 11.26
C GLU A 16 -39.10 19.74 11.10
N GLN A 17 -39.40 19.33 9.85
CA GLN A 17 -40.51 18.41 9.59
C GLN A 17 -40.19 17.02 10.15
N ASP A 18 -41.01 16.58 11.10
CA ASP A 18 -40.98 15.20 11.58
C ASP A 18 -41.54 14.22 10.54
N LEU A 19 -40.93 13.04 10.45
CA LEU A 19 -41.45 11.93 9.67
C LEU A 19 -42.44 11.12 10.51
N LEU A 20 -43.66 10.90 9.99
CA LEU A 20 -44.68 10.10 10.68
C LEU A 20 -44.24 8.63 10.88
N LEU A 21 -43.58 8.05 9.88
CA LEU A 21 -42.93 6.75 9.93
C LEU A 21 -41.55 6.84 9.28
N PRO A 22 -40.50 6.20 9.84
CA PRO A 22 -39.18 6.22 9.23
C PRO A 22 -39.21 5.40 7.92
N PRO A 23 -38.69 5.95 6.80
CA PRO A 23 -38.55 5.19 5.56
C PRO A 23 -37.60 4.01 5.74
N SER A 24 -37.77 2.95 4.95
CA SER A 24 -36.84 1.83 4.95
C SER A 24 -35.43 2.33 4.63
N LEU A 25 -34.39 1.77 5.26
CA LEU A 25 -33.01 2.11 4.92
C LEU A 25 -32.70 1.86 3.43
N GLY A 26 -33.43 0.96 2.77
CA GLY A 26 -33.35 0.72 1.34
C GLY A 26 -33.85 1.88 0.47
N ASP A 27 -34.67 2.77 1.02
CA ASP A 27 -35.30 3.87 0.25
C ASP A 27 -34.48 5.18 0.36
N TRP A 28 -33.40 5.19 1.16
CA TRP A 28 -32.65 6.40 1.47
C TRP A 28 -31.64 6.78 0.38
N LEU A 29 -31.35 5.85 -0.53
CA LEU A 29 -30.37 6.00 -1.60
C LEU A 29 -31.01 5.56 -2.92
N PRO A 30 -30.58 6.11 -4.07
CA PRO A 30 -31.05 5.63 -5.37
C PRO A 30 -30.59 4.18 -5.63
N GLU A 31 -31.30 3.46 -6.48
CA GLU A 31 -31.05 2.03 -6.77
C GLU A 31 -29.63 1.77 -7.32
N ASP A 32 -29.09 2.74 -8.08
CA ASP A 32 -27.74 2.68 -8.65
C ASP A 32 -26.66 3.17 -7.68
N HIS A 33 -26.97 3.43 -6.40
CA HIS A 33 -25.99 3.95 -5.45
C HIS A 33 -24.86 2.93 -5.17
N LEU A 34 -23.62 3.44 -5.13
CA LEU A 34 -22.42 2.63 -4.88
C LEU A 34 -22.48 1.76 -3.62
N ALA A 35 -23.17 2.22 -2.57
CA ALA A 35 -23.36 1.46 -1.34
C ALA A 35 -24.04 0.10 -1.59
N TYR A 36 -25.10 0.07 -2.40
CA TYR A 36 -25.78 -1.18 -2.74
C TYR A 36 -24.89 -2.08 -3.59
N PHE A 37 -24.19 -1.52 -4.57
CA PHE A 37 -23.24 -2.30 -5.36
C PHE A 37 -22.12 -2.91 -4.51
N VAL A 38 -21.55 -2.16 -3.55
CA VAL A 38 -20.56 -2.69 -2.61
C VAL A 38 -21.19 -3.78 -1.73
N SER A 39 -22.43 -3.60 -1.29
CA SER A 39 -23.16 -4.62 -0.52
C SER A 39 -23.26 -5.92 -1.32
N ASP A 40 -23.73 -5.85 -2.57
CA ASP A 40 -23.94 -7.01 -3.45
C ASP A 40 -22.63 -7.72 -3.78
N VAL A 41 -21.56 -6.96 -4.07
CA VAL A 41 -20.24 -7.54 -4.32
C VAL A 41 -19.73 -8.26 -3.08
N VAL A 42 -19.76 -7.61 -1.91
CA VAL A 42 -19.32 -8.24 -0.65
C VAL A 42 -20.18 -9.45 -0.32
N ASP A 43 -21.45 -9.44 -0.70
CA ASP A 43 -22.34 -10.55 -0.41
C ASP A 43 -22.01 -11.84 -1.16
N GLN A 44 -21.33 -11.71 -2.30
CA GLN A 44 -20.80 -12.81 -3.10
C GLN A 44 -19.40 -13.27 -2.67
N LEU A 45 -18.73 -12.56 -1.77
CA LEU A 45 -17.39 -12.93 -1.30
C LEU A 45 -17.45 -14.03 -0.24
N ASP A 46 -16.43 -14.89 -0.26
CA ASP A 46 -16.18 -15.87 0.79
C ASP A 46 -15.52 -15.19 1.99
N LEU A 47 -16.29 -15.02 3.07
CA LEU A 47 -15.87 -14.42 4.33
C LEU A 47 -15.61 -15.45 5.42
N ARG A 48 -15.62 -16.76 5.12
CA ARG A 48 -15.49 -17.83 6.13
C ARG A 48 -14.23 -17.70 6.99
N ALA A 49 -13.11 -17.30 6.38
CA ALA A 49 -11.85 -17.08 7.11
C ALA A 49 -11.92 -15.95 8.16
N ILE A 50 -12.86 -15.01 7.99
CA ILE A 50 -13.13 -13.93 8.94
C ILE A 50 -14.16 -14.40 9.98
N GLU A 51 -15.21 -15.09 9.52
CA GLU A 51 -16.30 -15.59 10.36
C GLU A 51 -15.83 -16.65 11.36
N SER A 52 -14.95 -17.57 10.95
CA SER A 52 -14.42 -18.66 11.79
C SER A 52 -13.66 -18.20 13.03
N VAL A 53 -13.22 -16.94 13.06
CA VAL A 53 -12.52 -16.36 14.22
C VAL A 53 -13.47 -16.08 15.38
N TYR A 54 -14.77 -15.94 15.09
CA TYR A 54 -15.82 -15.67 16.06
C TYR A 54 -16.65 -16.92 16.38
N GLU A 55 -16.42 -18.02 15.68
CA GLU A 55 -17.09 -19.30 15.93
C GLU A 55 -16.49 -19.96 17.18
N GLY A 56 -17.34 -20.24 18.18
CA GLY A 56 -16.96 -21.03 19.37
C GLY A 56 -16.74 -20.25 20.67
N GLU A 57 -16.96 -18.93 20.69
CA GLU A 57 -16.87 -18.11 21.91
C GLU A 57 -18.20 -17.40 22.22
N ASP A 58 -19.01 -18.00 23.10
CA ASP A 58 -20.34 -17.51 23.49
C ASP A 58 -20.31 -16.52 24.67
N ARG A 59 -19.13 -16.01 25.05
CA ARG A 59 -18.95 -15.16 26.23
C ARG A 59 -18.67 -13.71 25.83
N GLY A 60 -19.41 -12.78 26.45
CA GLY A 60 -19.24 -11.34 26.26
C GLY A 60 -20.32 -10.72 25.39
N GLN A 61 -20.12 -9.45 25.01
CA GLN A 61 -21.02 -8.76 24.10
C GLN A 61 -20.87 -9.36 22.69
N PRO A 62 -21.98 -9.69 21.98
CA PRO A 62 -21.91 -10.24 20.63
C PRO A 62 -21.11 -9.31 19.70
N PRO A 63 -20.19 -9.86 18.89
CA PRO A 63 -19.45 -9.06 17.92
C PRO A 63 -20.39 -8.56 16.81
N TYR A 64 -20.02 -7.44 16.20
CA TYR A 64 -20.67 -6.99 14.97
C TYR A 64 -20.46 -8.00 13.83
N HIS A 65 -21.46 -8.15 12.98
CA HIS A 65 -21.42 -9.13 11.89
C HIS A 65 -20.22 -8.86 10.94
N PRO A 66 -19.34 -9.85 10.66
CA PRO A 66 -18.14 -9.67 9.83
C PRO A 66 -18.39 -9.11 8.43
N ARG A 67 -19.48 -9.56 7.80
CA ARG A 67 -20.01 -9.02 6.53
C ARG A 67 -20.28 -7.52 6.58
N MET A 68 -20.96 -7.03 7.61
CA MET A 68 -21.21 -5.59 7.79
C MET A 68 -19.89 -4.82 7.97
N MET A 69 -19.00 -5.33 8.83
CA MET A 69 -17.68 -4.72 9.06
C MET A 69 -16.85 -4.65 7.76
N THR A 70 -16.93 -5.67 6.91
CA THR A 70 -16.27 -5.72 5.59
C THR A 70 -16.90 -4.71 4.63
N LYS A 71 -18.24 -4.61 4.57
CA LYS A 71 -18.96 -3.63 3.73
C LYS A 71 -18.56 -2.19 4.05
N ILE A 72 -18.56 -1.80 5.32
CA ILE A 72 -18.21 -0.42 5.73
C ILE A 72 -16.73 -0.10 5.44
N LEU A 73 -15.83 -1.09 5.57
CA LEU A 73 -14.42 -0.91 5.25
C LEU A 73 -14.20 -0.70 3.75
N ILE A 74 -14.78 -1.57 2.92
CA ILE A 74 -14.63 -1.47 1.45
C ILE A 74 -15.30 -0.19 0.93
N TYR A 75 -16.54 0.11 1.36
CA TYR A 75 -17.22 1.34 0.97
C TYR A 75 -16.43 2.57 1.38
N GLY A 76 -15.91 2.60 2.61
CA GLY A 76 -15.06 3.69 3.07
C GLY A 76 -13.81 3.88 2.21
N TYR A 77 -13.18 2.79 1.77
CA TYR A 77 -12.04 2.88 0.86
C TYR A 77 -12.47 3.41 -0.51
N CYS A 78 -13.66 3.03 -1.01
CA CYS A 78 -14.21 3.53 -2.27
C CYS A 78 -14.38 5.05 -2.26
N VAL A 79 -14.89 5.60 -1.16
CA VAL A 79 -15.13 7.06 -1.00
C VAL A 79 -13.93 7.83 -0.42
N GLY A 80 -12.77 7.19 -0.24
CA GLY A 80 -11.54 7.84 0.24
C GLY A 80 -11.48 8.08 1.77
N VAL A 81 -12.28 7.35 2.53
CA VAL A 81 -12.32 7.38 4.00
C VAL A 81 -11.61 6.14 4.55
N PHE A 82 -10.31 6.26 4.82
CA PHE A 82 -9.50 5.13 5.30
C PHE A 82 -9.38 5.04 6.83
N SER A 83 -9.45 6.18 7.53
CA SER A 83 -9.25 6.23 8.99
C SER A 83 -10.45 5.64 9.73
N SER A 84 -10.21 4.71 10.67
CA SER A 84 -11.27 4.13 11.50
C SER A 84 -12.10 5.18 12.25
N ARG A 85 -11.49 6.31 12.66
CA ARG A 85 -12.22 7.43 13.29
C ARG A 85 -13.15 8.14 12.31
N ARG A 86 -12.72 8.30 11.06
CA ARG A 86 -13.57 8.90 10.02
C ARG A 86 -14.66 7.93 9.55
N LEU A 87 -14.39 6.62 9.58
CA LEU A 87 -15.42 5.60 9.35
C LEU A 87 -16.48 5.64 10.45
N GLN A 88 -16.09 5.70 11.72
CA GLN A 88 -17.02 5.91 12.84
C GLN A 88 -17.86 7.19 12.64
N LYS A 89 -17.25 8.31 12.24
CA LYS A 89 -17.99 9.54 11.93
C LYS A 89 -18.97 9.36 10.77
N GLY A 90 -18.56 8.64 9.73
CA GLY A 90 -19.40 8.31 8.57
C GLY A 90 -20.63 7.49 8.94
N LEU A 91 -20.51 6.56 9.91
CA LEU A 91 -21.63 5.77 10.41
C LEU A 91 -22.76 6.62 11.01
N VAL A 92 -22.48 7.86 11.40
CA VAL A 92 -23.48 8.81 11.92
C VAL A 92 -23.91 9.82 10.85
N GLU A 93 -22.95 10.36 10.10
CA GLU A 93 -23.18 11.53 9.23
C GLU A 93 -23.53 11.19 7.77
N ASP A 94 -23.18 9.99 7.29
CA ASP A 94 -23.30 9.61 5.88
C ASP A 94 -24.33 8.50 5.69
N VAL A 95 -25.29 8.76 4.81
CA VAL A 95 -26.42 7.87 4.53
C VAL A 95 -25.93 6.50 4.02
N GLY A 96 -24.92 6.46 3.16
CA GLY A 96 -24.36 5.22 2.62
C GLY A 96 -23.82 4.30 3.71
N PHE A 97 -23.06 4.86 4.65
CA PHE A 97 -22.57 4.09 5.80
C PHE A 97 -23.70 3.62 6.71
N ARG A 98 -24.70 4.46 6.99
CA ARG A 98 -25.86 4.10 7.83
C ARG A 98 -26.66 2.94 7.24
N VAL A 99 -26.88 2.97 5.93
CA VAL A 99 -27.57 1.89 5.19
C VAL A 99 -26.76 0.60 5.26
N LEU A 100 -25.46 0.64 4.95
CA LEU A 100 -24.58 -0.54 5.00
C LEU A 100 -24.45 -1.15 6.39
N ALA A 101 -24.43 -0.30 7.42
CA ALA A 101 -24.32 -0.74 8.80
C ALA A 101 -25.67 -1.12 9.44
N ALA A 102 -26.79 -0.95 8.73
CA ALA A 102 -28.13 -1.12 9.26
C ALA A 102 -28.34 -0.34 10.59
N GLY A 103 -27.80 0.87 10.67
CA GLY A 103 -27.86 1.72 11.87
C GLY A 103 -26.89 1.34 13.00
N ASN A 104 -26.04 0.32 12.84
CA ASN A 104 -25.00 -0.01 13.83
C ASN A 104 -23.85 1.01 13.78
N GLU A 105 -23.28 1.31 14.95
CA GLU A 105 -22.20 2.31 15.09
C GLU A 105 -20.98 1.72 15.80
N PRO A 106 -20.25 0.76 15.19
CA PRO A 106 -19.00 0.27 15.76
C PRO A 106 -18.00 1.42 15.98
N ASP A 107 -17.35 1.40 17.14
CA ASP A 107 -16.37 2.43 17.47
C ASP A 107 -15.09 2.28 16.62
N PHE A 108 -14.26 3.33 16.62
CA PHE A 108 -13.02 3.32 15.84
C PHE A 108 -12.03 2.22 16.24
N ARG A 109 -12.07 1.72 17.49
CA ARG A 109 -11.20 0.64 17.97
C ARG A 109 -11.67 -0.67 17.39
N THR A 110 -12.97 -0.97 17.47
CA THR A 110 -13.59 -2.14 16.85
C THR A 110 -13.27 -2.21 15.35
N ILE A 111 -13.42 -1.11 14.62
CA ILE A 111 -13.09 -1.05 13.18
C ILE A 111 -11.59 -1.26 12.94
N SER A 112 -10.74 -0.63 13.76
CA SER A 112 -9.29 -0.75 13.70
C SER A 112 -8.82 -2.19 13.94
N ASP A 113 -9.39 -2.85 14.95
CA ASP A 113 -8.94 -4.15 15.40
C ASP A 113 -9.47 -5.25 14.47
N PHE A 114 -10.71 -5.14 13.99
CA PHE A 114 -11.22 -5.97 12.89
C PHE A 114 -10.29 -5.91 11.67
N ARG A 115 -9.89 -4.71 11.25
CA ARG A 115 -8.99 -4.55 10.09
C ARG A 115 -7.62 -5.19 10.33
N LYS A 116 -7.03 -5.04 11.52
CA LYS A 116 -5.70 -5.58 11.83
C LYS A 116 -5.73 -7.10 11.95
N GLN A 117 -6.74 -7.63 12.64
CA GLN A 117 -6.90 -9.06 12.90
C GLN A 117 -7.14 -9.82 11.60
N HIS A 118 -8.01 -9.28 10.74
CA HIS A 118 -8.45 -9.96 9.51
C HIS A 118 -7.70 -9.51 8.26
N LEU A 119 -6.61 -8.77 8.40
CA LEU A 119 -5.90 -8.15 7.28
C LEU A 119 -5.49 -9.15 6.20
N LYS A 120 -5.09 -10.36 6.60
CA LYS A 120 -4.69 -11.41 5.67
C LYS A 120 -5.88 -11.98 4.88
N ALA A 121 -7.02 -12.16 5.54
CA ALA A 121 -8.26 -12.58 4.88
C ALA A 121 -8.79 -11.47 3.95
N LEU A 122 -8.79 -10.22 4.41
CA LEU A 122 -9.14 -9.04 3.62
C LEU A 122 -8.26 -8.87 2.38
N GLN A 123 -6.95 -9.14 2.50
CA GLN A 123 -6.04 -9.18 1.34
C GLN A 123 -6.49 -10.21 0.30
N GLY A 124 -6.92 -11.40 0.73
CA GLY A 124 -7.39 -12.47 -0.16
C GLY A 124 -8.69 -12.15 -0.89
N LEU A 125 -9.47 -11.18 -0.40
CA LEU A 125 -10.68 -10.71 -1.10
C LEU A 125 -10.33 -10.05 -2.44
N PHE A 126 -9.13 -9.50 -2.60
CA PHE A 126 -8.68 -8.92 -3.87
C PHE A 126 -8.76 -9.94 -5.00
N ASP A 127 -8.26 -11.15 -4.76
CA ASP A 127 -8.24 -12.22 -5.75
C ASP A 127 -9.69 -12.63 -6.11
N GLN A 128 -10.59 -12.69 -5.13
CA GLN A 128 -12.00 -13.02 -5.36
C GLN A 128 -12.71 -11.96 -6.21
N VAL A 129 -12.55 -10.68 -5.89
CA VAL A 129 -13.13 -9.58 -6.69
C VAL A 129 -12.55 -9.56 -8.10
N LEU A 130 -11.25 -9.83 -8.24
CA LEU A 130 -10.61 -9.93 -9.54
C LEU A 130 -11.16 -11.11 -10.36
N GLN A 131 -11.38 -12.27 -9.75
CA GLN A 131 -12.02 -13.41 -10.40
C GLN A 131 -13.44 -13.07 -10.89
N ILE A 132 -14.25 -12.42 -10.05
CA ILE A 132 -15.58 -11.92 -10.43
C ILE A 132 -15.47 -10.99 -11.65
N ALA A 133 -14.52 -10.05 -11.64
CA ALA A 133 -14.31 -9.11 -12.73
C ALA A 133 -13.93 -9.80 -14.06
N LEU A 134 -13.01 -10.77 -14.00
CA LEU A 134 -12.55 -11.51 -15.16
C LEU A 134 -13.64 -12.41 -15.74
N GLN A 135 -14.48 -13.01 -14.89
CA GLN A 135 -15.62 -13.83 -15.32
C GLN A 135 -16.74 -12.99 -15.93
N ALA A 136 -17.12 -11.88 -15.29
CA ALA A 136 -18.16 -10.98 -15.79
C ALA A 136 -17.82 -10.42 -17.19
N GLY A 137 -16.54 -10.23 -17.51
CA GLY A 137 -16.09 -9.74 -18.81
C GLY A 137 -15.64 -10.79 -19.82
N THR A 138 -15.67 -12.10 -19.51
CA THR A 138 -15.08 -13.18 -20.34
C THR A 138 -13.64 -12.87 -20.80
N MET A 139 -12.81 -12.32 -19.91
CA MET A 139 -11.55 -11.70 -20.32
C MET A 139 -10.38 -12.70 -20.33
N LYS A 140 -9.68 -12.79 -21.46
CA LYS A 140 -8.32 -13.35 -21.52
C LYS A 140 -7.32 -12.20 -21.38
N LEU A 141 -6.35 -12.34 -20.48
CA LEU A 141 -5.29 -11.36 -20.28
C LEU A 141 -4.35 -11.31 -21.50
N GLY A 142 -4.66 -10.43 -22.45
CA GLY A 142 -3.82 -10.12 -23.60
C GLY A 142 -2.65 -9.23 -23.18
N ARG A 143 -2.90 -7.93 -23.08
CA ARG A 143 -1.90 -6.92 -22.74
C ARG A 143 -2.03 -6.46 -21.30
N VAL A 144 -0.90 -6.26 -20.63
CA VAL A 144 -0.85 -5.63 -19.30
C VAL A 144 0.20 -4.52 -19.28
N VAL A 145 -0.06 -3.50 -18.48
CA VAL A 145 0.84 -2.38 -18.22
C VAL A 145 1.32 -2.45 -16.78
N LEU A 146 2.63 -2.54 -16.56
CA LEU A 146 3.24 -2.57 -15.23
C LEU A 146 3.82 -1.21 -14.91
N ASP A 147 3.56 -0.75 -13.69
CA ASP A 147 4.16 0.46 -13.17
C ASP A 147 4.24 0.46 -11.65
N GLY A 148 5.19 1.25 -11.15
CA GLY A 148 5.54 1.36 -9.76
C GLY A 148 5.32 2.77 -9.25
N SER A 149 4.70 2.91 -8.08
CA SER A 149 4.51 4.21 -7.46
C SER A 149 4.96 4.22 -6.02
N LYS A 150 5.72 5.25 -5.66
CA LYS A 150 6.19 5.41 -4.27
C LYS A 150 5.03 5.99 -3.45
N VAL A 151 4.71 5.34 -2.34
CA VAL A 151 3.63 5.72 -1.40
C VAL A 151 4.24 5.88 -0.01
N LYS A 152 3.90 6.96 0.69
CA LYS A 152 4.54 7.28 1.98
C LYS A 152 4.24 6.18 3.00
N ALA A 153 5.25 5.82 3.78
CA ALA A 153 5.07 4.90 4.91
C ALA A 153 4.44 5.64 6.11
N ASN A 154 3.89 4.90 7.08
CA ASN A 154 3.50 5.48 8.37
C ASN A 154 4.73 5.75 9.26
N ALA A 155 5.68 6.51 8.73
CA ALA A 155 6.90 6.89 9.41
C ALA A 155 7.44 8.22 8.88
N SER A 156 8.04 9.00 9.78
CA SER A 156 8.70 10.25 9.42
C SER A 156 10.13 10.00 8.95
N LYS A 157 10.56 10.70 7.90
CA LYS A 157 11.97 10.71 7.44
C LYS A 157 12.95 11.17 8.52
N HIS A 158 12.51 12.02 9.45
CA HIS A 158 13.34 12.55 10.53
C HIS A 158 13.63 11.52 11.63
N LYS A 159 12.93 10.38 11.62
CA LYS A 159 13.18 9.24 12.50
C LYS A 159 14.08 8.16 11.87
N ALA A 160 14.61 8.42 10.68
CA ALA A 160 15.61 7.57 10.05
C ALA A 160 17.01 7.96 10.54
N MET A 161 17.81 6.97 10.95
CA MET A 161 19.20 7.14 11.36
C MET A 161 20.10 6.23 10.51
N SER A 162 21.27 6.72 10.10
CA SER A 162 22.25 5.90 9.37
C SER A 162 23.03 4.97 10.29
N TYR A 163 23.53 3.86 9.76
CA TYR A 163 24.31 2.88 10.51
C TYR A 163 25.57 3.48 11.14
N GLY A 164 26.30 4.33 10.39
CA GLY A 164 27.45 5.06 10.94
C GLY A 164 27.07 5.95 12.12
N ARG A 165 25.98 6.71 12.00
CA ARG A 165 25.49 7.56 13.10
C ARG A 165 24.98 6.76 14.29
N MET A 166 24.39 5.58 14.05
CA MET A 166 24.02 4.64 15.13
C MET A 166 25.25 4.10 15.86
N GLN A 167 26.41 3.94 15.19
CA GLN A 167 27.68 3.58 15.85
C GLN A 167 28.17 4.66 16.80
N GLU A 168 28.19 5.90 16.35
CA GLU A 168 28.57 7.05 17.16
C GLU A 168 27.62 7.26 18.34
N GLU A 169 26.31 7.24 18.11
CA GLU A 169 25.30 7.44 19.16
C GLU A 169 25.29 6.31 20.19
N GLU A 170 25.50 5.04 19.79
CA GLU A 170 25.64 3.95 20.77
C GLU A 170 26.88 4.15 21.65
N ARG A 171 28.01 4.55 21.07
CA ARG A 171 29.24 4.83 21.83
C ARG A 171 29.01 5.94 22.84
N ARG A 172 28.41 7.05 22.38
CA ARG A 172 28.07 8.20 23.22
C ARG A 172 27.11 7.82 24.35
N LEU A 173 26.02 7.12 24.06
CA LEU A 173 25.05 6.71 25.08
C LEU A 173 25.64 5.70 26.08
N LYS A 174 26.53 4.80 25.63
CA LYS A 174 27.27 3.91 26.54
C LYS A 174 28.17 4.70 27.50
N GLU A 175 28.90 5.69 26.99
CA GLU A 175 29.77 6.55 27.80
C GLU A 175 28.95 7.39 28.79
N GLU A 176 27.81 7.94 28.37
CA GLU A 176 26.89 8.70 29.24
C GLU A 176 26.27 7.81 30.33
N VAL A 177 25.80 6.60 29.98
CA VAL A 177 25.27 5.64 30.96
C VAL A 177 26.36 5.22 31.94
N LYS A 178 27.57 4.91 31.47
CA LYS A 178 28.71 4.58 32.33
C LYS A 178 29.02 5.71 33.31
N ARG A 179 29.08 6.96 32.83
CA ARG A 179 29.33 8.12 33.68
C ARG A 179 28.23 8.31 34.75
N LEU A 180 26.98 8.10 34.37
CA LEU A 180 25.85 8.24 35.30
C LEU A 180 25.81 7.11 36.34
N LEU A 181 26.18 5.89 35.95
CA LEU A 181 26.37 4.77 36.89
C LEU A 181 27.55 5.04 37.83
N GLU A 182 28.67 5.54 37.34
CA GLU A 182 29.82 5.95 38.19
C GLU A 182 29.46 7.11 39.15
N GLN A 183 28.54 7.98 38.76
CA GLN A 183 28.03 9.05 39.62
C GLN A 183 27.04 8.53 40.67
N ALA A 184 26.18 7.58 40.28
CA ALA A 184 25.28 6.89 41.21
C ALA A 184 26.07 6.05 42.23
N GLU A 185 27.05 5.25 41.79
CA GLU A 185 27.93 4.48 42.67
C GLU A 185 28.75 5.36 43.62
N LYS A 186 29.15 6.57 43.19
CA LYS A 186 29.81 7.55 44.08
C LYS A 186 28.85 8.16 45.09
N ALA A 187 27.61 8.44 44.70
CA ALA A 187 26.57 8.93 45.61
C ALA A 187 26.18 7.85 46.63
N ASP A 188 26.00 6.62 46.18
CA ASP A 188 25.73 5.45 47.03
C ASP A 188 26.90 5.17 47.99
N ALA A 189 28.15 5.27 47.53
CA ALA A 189 29.34 5.13 48.39
C ALA A 189 29.48 6.28 49.41
N GLU A 190 29.01 7.49 49.09
CA GLU A 190 28.98 8.64 50.01
C GLU A 190 27.79 8.59 51.00
N GLU A 191 26.68 7.92 50.63
CA GLU A 191 25.52 7.64 51.48
C GLU A 191 25.77 6.46 52.43
N ASP A 192 26.38 5.36 51.96
CA ASP A 192 26.80 4.20 52.78
C ASP A 192 27.84 4.60 53.85
N ALA A 193 28.71 5.57 53.55
CA ALA A 193 29.68 6.11 54.51
C ALA A 193 29.05 7.00 55.60
N ARG A 194 27.81 7.46 55.43
CA ARG A 194 27.11 8.36 56.36
C ARG A 194 25.96 7.71 57.13
N TYR A 195 25.25 6.71 56.59
CA TYR A 195 23.99 6.24 57.20
C TYR A 195 23.82 4.72 57.41
N GLY A 196 24.76 3.87 57.02
CA GLY A 196 24.66 2.42 57.27
C GLY A 196 23.63 1.69 56.39
N ARG A 197 23.85 0.38 56.25
CA ARG A 197 23.58 -0.46 55.06
C ARG A 197 22.13 -0.85 54.73
N ASP A 198 21.11 -0.13 55.23
CA ASP A 198 19.70 -0.57 55.15
C ASP A 198 18.76 0.40 54.41
N GLY A 199 19.18 0.91 53.24
CA GLY A 199 18.31 1.60 52.29
C GLY A 199 18.20 0.85 50.97
N ARG A 200 17.01 0.36 50.60
CA ARG A 200 16.75 -0.20 49.26
C ARG A 200 16.65 0.93 48.24
N GLY A 201 17.65 1.03 47.37
CA GLY A 201 17.80 2.02 46.30
C GLY A 201 17.66 1.43 44.90
N ASP A 202 16.71 0.51 44.69
CA ASP A 202 16.70 -0.37 43.51
C ASP A 202 16.03 0.25 42.26
N GLU A 203 15.80 1.58 42.23
CA GLU A 203 15.18 2.25 41.09
C GLU A 203 16.18 3.15 40.36
N LEU A 204 16.63 2.69 39.18
CA LEU A 204 17.40 3.49 38.24
C LEU A 204 16.70 4.84 38.03
N PRO A 205 17.40 5.99 38.18
CA PRO A 205 16.84 7.30 37.89
C PRO A 205 16.12 7.32 36.54
N SER A 206 14.95 7.94 36.46
CA SER A 206 14.11 7.93 35.25
C SER A 206 14.83 8.38 33.96
N GLU A 207 15.91 9.17 34.09
CA GLU A 207 16.81 9.52 32.98
C GLU A 207 17.71 8.37 32.51
N LEU A 208 18.23 7.54 33.43
CA LEU A 208 19.02 6.36 33.12
C LEU A 208 18.16 5.32 32.39
N ALA A 209 16.95 5.02 32.90
CA ALA A 209 16.00 4.12 32.24
C ALA A 209 15.63 4.59 30.80
N ARG A 210 15.48 5.90 30.58
CA ARG A 210 15.23 6.47 29.24
C ARG A 210 16.45 6.35 28.31
N ARG A 211 17.68 6.46 28.84
CA ARG A 211 18.92 6.30 28.06
C ARG A 211 19.19 4.83 27.73
N GLU A 212 18.93 3.91 28.65
CA GLU A 212 19.05 2.47 28.44
C GLU A 212 18.07 1.96 27.40
N THR A 213 16.79 2.31 27.52
CA THR A 213 15.77 1.96 26.51
C THR A 213 16.09 2.52 25.12
N ARG A 214 16.72 3.70 25.03
CA ARG A 214 17.21 4.26 23.76
C ARG A 214 18.42 3.49 23.23
N LEU A 215 19.35 3.09 24.10
CA LEU A 215 20.53 2.29 23.76
C LEU A 215 20.13 0.91 23.22
N GLU A 216 19.17 0.25 23.88
CA GLU A 216 18.61 -1.03 23.45
C GLU A 216 18.00 -0.94 22.05
N ARG A 217 17.17 0.08 21.79
CA ARG A 217 16.59 0.32 20.46
C ARG A 217 17.64 0.52 19.37
N ILE A 218 18.76 1.19 19.68
CA ILE A 218 19.87 1.35 18.74
C ILE A 218 20.59 0.02 18.50
N ARG A 219 20.80 -0.79 19.54
CA ARG A 219 21.41 -2.13 19.41
C ARG A 219 20.52 -3.08 18.61
N GLU A 220 19.20 -3.06 18.82
CA GLU A 220 18.24 -3.80 18.02
C GLU A 220 18.26 -3.36 16.55
N ALA A 221 18.24 -2.05 16.30
CA ALA A 221 18.34 -1.52 14.95
C ALA A 221 19.62 -1.95 14.22
N LYS A 222 20.77 -1.98 14.93
CA LYS A 222 22.03 -2.51 14.37
C LYS A 222 21.96 -3.99 14.06
N ARG A 223 21.48 -4.81 15.02
CA ARG A 223 21.31 -6.26 14.82
C ARG A 223 20.43 -6.54 13.60
N ALA A 224 19.31 -5.83 13.47
CA ALA A 224 18.42 -5.96 12.31
C ALA A 224 19.10 -5.57 10.99
N LEU A 225 19.93 -4.51 10.97
CA LEU A 225 20.69 -4.14 9.77
C LEU A 225 21.77 -5.16 9.43
N GLU A 226 22.46 -5.71 10.42
CA GLU A 226 23.50 -6.73 10.25
C GLU A 226 22.92 -8.05 9.76
N GLU A 227 21.78 -8.49 10.29
CA GLU A 227 21.04 -9.66 9.81
C GLU A 227 20.61 -9.47 8.36
N ARG A 228 20.04 -8.32 8.01
CA ARG A 228 19.69 -8.01 6.61
C ARG A 228 20.90 -8.02 5.69
N ALA A 229 22.05 -7.52 6.13
CA ALA A 229 23.29 -7.57 5.36
C ALA A 229 23.75 -9.03 5.14
N ARG A 230 23.62 -9.88 6.15
CA ARG A 230 23.92 -11.32 6.07
C ARG A 230 22.98 -12.06 5.12
N GLU A 231 21.68 -11.78 5.19
CA GLU A 231 20.69 -12.37 4.27
C GLU A 231 20.93 -11.95 2.82
N GLN A 232 21.24 -10.68 2.59
CA GLN A 232 21.60 -10.20 1.26
C GLN A 232 22.87 -10.87 0.75
N ALA A 233 23.89 -11.04 1.60
CA ALA A 233 25.11 -11.77 1.24
C ALA A 233 24.80 -13.23 0.88
N LYS A 234 23.99 -13.93 1.69
CA LYS A 234 23.53 -15.30 1.39
C LYS A 234 22.80 -15.38 0.04
N SER A 235 21.87 -14.46 -0.22
CA SER A 235 21.13 -14.41 -1.49
C SER A 235 22.02 -14.18 -2.72
N LYS A 236 23.17 -13.52 -2.51
CA LYS A 236 24.18 -13.25 -3.55
C LYS A 236 25.32 -14.28 -3.58
N GLY A 237 25.25 -15.35 -2.79
CA GLY A 237 26.28 -16.38 -2.70
C GLY A 237 27.60 -15.91 -2.08
N GLN A 238 27.57 -14.84 -1.27
CA GLN A 238 28.75 -14.27 -0.59
C GLN A 238 28.85 -14.78 0.87
N PRO A 239 30.07 -14.79 1.46
CA PRO A 239 30.26 -15.22 2.85
C PRO A 239 29.49 -14.33 3.83
N ALA A 240 28.50 -14.89 4.52
CA ALA A 240 27.64 -14.16 5.43
C ALA A 240 28.41 -13.56 6.63
N GLU A 241 29.47 -14.22 7.09
CA GLU A 241 30.25 -13.82 8.28
C GLU A 241 31.00 -12.49 8.12
N LYS A 242 31.33 -12.10 6.88
CA LYS A 242 32.04 -10.84 6.58
C LYS A 242 31.11 -9.71 6.12
N ALA A 243 29.80 -9.97 6.01
CA ALA A 243 28.84 -8.98 5.55
C ALA A 243 28.56 -7.95 6.65
N LYS A 244 28.95 -6.70 6.43
CA LYS A 244 28.59 -5.56 7.28
C LYS A 244 27.64 -4.61 6.53
N PRO A 245 26.69 -3.97 7.24
CA PRO A 245 25.87 -2.92 6.65
C PRO A 245 26.74 -1.77 6.17
N GLU A 246 26.39 -1.17 5.04
CA GLU A 246 27.05 0.06 4.60
C GLU A 246 26.79 1.19 5.60
N ALA A 247 27.78 2.04 5.88
CA ALA A 247 27.66 3.13 6.86
C ALA A 247 26.49 4.10 6.57
N LYS A 248 26.12 4.24 5.28
CA LYS A 248 25.01 5.05 4.80
C LYS A 248 23.64 4.35 4.89
N MET A 249 23.59 3.05 5.18
CA MET A 249 22.33 2.30 5.28
C MET A 249 21.50 2.87 6.43
N GLN A 250 20.25 3.22 6.15
CA GLN A 250 19.39 3.89 7.11
C GLN A 250 18.35 2.95 7.69
N TYR A 251 18.02 3.17 8.95
CA TYR A 251 16.99 2.45 9.70
C TYR A 251 16.00 3.45 10.29
N ASN A 252 14.70 3.19 10.13
CA ASN A 252 13.66 4.03 10.69
C ASN A 252 13.09 3.36 11.95
N PHE A 253 13.17 4.04 13.10
CA PHE A 253 12.71 3.48 14.37
C PHE A 253 11.18 3.33 14.48
N SER A 254 10.41 4.03 13.64
CA SER A 254 8.94 3.91 13.63
C SER A 254 8.45 2.86 12.64
N ASP A 255 9.09 2.73 11.48
CA ASP A 255 8.79 1.69 10.51
C ASP A 255 10.08 1.13 9.89
N PRO A 256 10.71 0.13 10.53
CA PRO A 256 12.02 -0.43 10.15
C PRO A 256 12.15 -0.93 8.72
N GLU A 257 11.03 -1.25 8.07
CA GLU A 257 11.01 -1.87 6.75
C GLU A 257 10.74 -0.88 5.63
N SER A 258 10.34 0.34 5.95
CA SER A 258 10.23 1.42 4.97
C SER A 258 11.62 1.86 4.47
N ARG A 259 11.70 2.51 3.30
CA ARG A 259 12.95 3.06 2.76
C ARG A 259 12.80 4.51 2.34
N ILE A 260 13.90 5.27 2.34
CA ILE A 260 13.93 6.57 1.69
C ILE A 260 14.00 6.35 0.18
N MET A 261 12.98 6.85 -0.53
CA MET A 261 12.83 6.70 -1.97
C MET A 261 12.64 8.08 -2.62
N LYS A 262 13.12 8.23 -3.86
CA LYS A 262 12.88 9.45 -4.65
C LYS A 262 11.46 9.39 -5.23
N GLY A 263 10.57 10.23 -4.74
CA GLY A 263 9.25 10.50 -5.32
C GLY A 263 9.29 11.72 -6.26
N ALA A 264 8.10 12.18 -6.65
CA ALA A 264 7.95 13.39 -7.47
C ALA A 264 8.44 14.65 -6.73
N ASP A 265 8.05 14.80 -5.46
CA ASP A 265 8.36 15.99 -4.64
C ASP A 265 9.68 15.85 -3.83
N GLY A 266 10.56 14.94 -4.25
CA GLY A 266 11.83 14.66 -3.59
C GLY A 266 11.86 13.36 -2.78
N PHE A 267 12.76 13.30 -1.79
CA PHE A 267 12.99 12.09 -1.01
C PHE A 267 11.99 11.92 0.13
N VAL A 268 11.30 10.79 0.14
CA VAL A 268 10.24 10.45 1.11
C VAL A 268 10.50 9.07 1.72
N GLN A 269 10.14 8.88 2.99
CA GLN A 269 10.07 7.56 3.61
C GLN A 269 8.84 6.85 3.06
N ALA A 270 9.04 5.76 2.32
CA ALA A 270 8.01 5.16 1.47
C ALA A 270 8.21 3.66 1.31
N TYR A 271 7.17 3.05 0.76
CA TYR A 271 7.23 1.77 0.08
C TYR A 271 7.00 1.97 -1.41
N ASN A 272 7.47 1.01 -2.19
CA ASN A 272 7.25 0.99 -3.62
C ASN A 272 6.07 0.05 -3.92
N ALA A 273 4.94 0.63 -4.31
CA ALA A 273 3.72 -0.10 -4.60
C ALA A 273 3.63 -0.36 -6.10
N GLN A 274 3.52 -1.64 -6.47
CA GLN A 274 3.54 -2.11 -7.85
C GLN A 274 2.15 -2.57 -8.25
N ILE A 275 1.78 -2.31 -9.50
CA ILE A 275 0.55 -2.82 -10.11
C ILE A 275 0.81 -3.27 -11.55
N ALA A 276 0.04 -4.27 -11.97
CA ALA A 276 -0.21 -4.59 -13.36
C ALA A 276 -1.66 -4.28 -13.67
N VAL A 277 -1.88 -3.54 -14.76
CA VAL A 277 -3.21 -3.06 -15.16
C VAL A 277 -3.52 -3.56 -16.57
N GLU A 278 -4.70 -4.14 -16.76
CA GLU A 278 -5.20 -4.46 -18.11
C GLU A 278 -5.81 -3.19 -18.76
N PRO A 279 -5.66 -2.99 -20.08
CA PRO A 279 -5.98 -1.73 -20.72
C PRO A 279 -7.46 -1.46 -20.99
N ASP A 280 -8.29 -2.50 -21.13
CA ASP A 280 -9.66 -2.40 -21.65
C ASP A 280 -10.62 -1.83 -20.60
N PHE A 281 -10.49 -2.29 -19.35
CA PHE A 281 -11.33 -1.86 -18.23
C PHE A 281 -10.53 -1.15 -17.12
N GLN A 282 -9.21 -1.08 -17.27
CA GLN A 282 -8.26 -0.55 -16.29
C GLN A 282 -8.36 -1.27 -14.93
N LEU A 283 -8.60 -2.59 -14.96
CA LEU A 283 -8.56 -3.47 -13.79
C LEU A 283 -7.11 -3.75 -13.39
N ILE A 284 -6.86 -3.76 -12.09
CA ILE A 284 -5.59 -4.21 -11.52
C ILE A 284 -5.63 -5.73 -11.46
N VAL A 285 -4.71 -6.37 -12.16
CA VAL A 285 -4.65 -7.83 -12.36
C VAL A 285 -3.45 -8.47 -11.65
N GLY A 286 -2.60 -7.66 -11.04
CA GLY A 286 -1.50 -8.08 -10.19
C GLY A 286 -1.01 -6.90 -9.36
N GLN A 287 -0.71 -7.12 -8.09
CA GLN A 287 -0.21 -6.08 -7.20
C GLN A 287 0.70 -6.63 -6.13
N HIS A 288 1.68 -5.84 -5.71
CA HIS A 288 2.49 -6.10 -4.52
C HIS A 288 3.17 -4.82 -4.03
N VAL A 289 3.79 -4.92 -2.86
CA VAL A 289 4.60 -3.87 -2.25
C VAL A 289 6.01 -4.40 -2.04
N THR A 290 7.00 -3.54 -2.34
CA THR A 290 8.41 -3.87 -2.17
C THR A 290 9.17 -2.77 -1.45
N GLN A 291 10.25 -3.17 -0.77
CA GLN A 291 11.24 -2.26 -0.20
C GLN A 291 12.27 -1.78 -1.25
N ALA A 292 12.22 -2.29 -2.48
CA ALA A 292 13.12 -1.89 -3.55
C ALA A 292 12.91 -0.42 -3.95
N VAL A 293 14.00 0.35 -3.94
CA VAL A 293 13.98 1.80 -4.25
C VAL A 293 13.70 2.06 -5.72
N ASN A 294 14.07 1.12 -6.61
CA ASN A 294 13.85 1.19 -8.04
C ASN A 294 13.13 -0.06 -8.56
N ASP A 295 12.67 0.03 -9.81
CA ASP A 295 11.75 -0.93 -10.41
C ASP A 295 12.48 -1.97 -11.29
N LYS A 296 13.82 -1.90 -11.36
CA LYS A 296 14.65 -2.72 -12.26
C LYS A 296 14.48 -4.23 -12.07
N GLN A 297 14.16 -4.65 -10.85
CA GLN A 297 13.96 -6.06 -10.50
C GLN A 297 12.48 -6.42 -10.28
N GLN A 298 11.55 -5.51 -10.56
CA GLN A 298 10.14 -5.70 -10.24
C GLN A 298 9.30 -6.28 -11.38
N LEU A 299 9.86 -6.39 -12.60
CA LEU A 299 9.14 -6.99 -13.72
C LEU A 299 8.77 -8.46 -13.47
N GLN A 300 9.76 -9.27 -13.11
CA GLN A 300 9.54 -10.71 -12.89
C GLN A 300 8.58 -11.00 -11.72
N PRO A 301 8.74 -10.36 -10.53
CA PRO A 301 7.76 -10.50 -9.44
C PRO A 301 6.35 -10.17 -9.89
N THR A 302 6.14 -8.99 -10.50
CA THR A 302 4.79 -8.56 -10.90
C THR A 302 4.15 -9.52 -11.91
N VAL A 303 4.92 -10.09 -12.84
CA VAL A 303 4.40 -11.09 -13.79
C VAL A 303 3.99 -12.39 -13.08
N GLU A 304 4.71 -12.79 -12.03
CA GLU A 304 4.31 -13.94 -11.22
C GLU A 304 3.08 -13.61 -10.35
N ASP A 305 2.98 -12.38 -9.84
CA ASP A 305 1.79 -11.91 -9.09
C ASP A 305 0.53 -11.95 -9.97
N ILE A 306 0.61 -11.55 -11.24
CA ILE A 306 -0.51 -11.69 -12.19
C ILE A 306 -0.94 -13.15 -12.27
N ARG A 307 0.01 -14.08 -12.37
CA ARG A 307 -0.29 -15.51 -12.45
C ARG A 307 -0.94 -16.03 -11.16
N GLN A 308 -0.48 -15.57 -10.00
CA GLN A 308 -1.01 -16.00 -8.71
C GLN A 308 -2.39 -15.41 -8.42
N GLN A 309 -2.59 -14.13 -8.73
CA GLN A 309 -3.79 -13.36 -8.34
C GLN A 309 -4.88 -13.45 -9.42
N ALA A 310 -4.53 -13.25 -10.69
CA ALA A 310 -5.50 -13.35 -11.80
C ALA A 310 -5.67 -14.78 -12.33
N GLY A 311 -4.78 -15.72 -11.97
CA GLY A 311 -4.82 -17.09 -12.48
C GLY A 311 -4.49 -17.24 -13.97
N GLN A 312 -4.08 -16.16 -14.65
CA GLN A 312 -3.71 -16.18 -16.06
C GLN A 312 -2.32 -15.60 -16.29
N LYS A 313 -1.78 -15.82 -17.49
CA LYS A 313 -0.48 -15.29 -17.90
C LYS A 313 -0.70 -14.25 -19.01
N PRO A 314 -0.08 -13.05 -18.92
CA PRO A 314 -0.22 -12.04 -19.96
C PRO A 314 0.50 -12.47 -21.24
N GLN A 315 -0.02 -12.05 -22.40
CA GLN A 315 0.62 -12.21 -23.70
C GLN A 315 1.64 -11.08 -23.96
N GLU A 316 1.29 -9.86 -23.57
CA GLU A 316 2.11 -8.65 -23.77
C GLU A 316 2.28 -7.86 -22.47
N VAL A 317 3.48 -7.30 -22.26
CA VAL A 317 3.83 -6.48 -21.09
C VAL A 317 4.44 -5.16 -21.52
N LEU A 318 3.86 -4.04 -21.07
CA LEU A 318 4.36 -2.69 -21.31
C LEU A 318 4.88 -2.09 -20.00
N THR A 319 6.09 -1.52 -20.01
CA THR A 319 6.68 -0.91 -18.80
C THR A 319 7.46 0.37 -19.12
N ASP A 320 7.78 1.16 -18.10
CA ASP A 320 8.71 2.28 -18.23
C ASP A 320 10.18 1.81 -18.31
N SER A 321 11.10 2.76 -18.43
CA SER A 321 12.54 2.47 -18.51
C SER A 321 13.18 2.05 -17.20
N GLY A 322 12.48 2.23 -16.07
CA GLY A 322 12.89 1.73 -14.77
C GLY A 322 13.02 0.21 -14.75
N TYR A 323 12.27 -0.50 -15.61
CA TYR A 323 12.29 -1.97 -15.72
C TYR A 323 13.27 -2.51 -16.78
N CYS A 324 13.99 -1.66 -17.50
CA CYS A 324 14.91 -2.12 -18.55
C CYS A 324 16.15 -2.80 -17.96
N SER A 325 16.28 -4.10 -18.23
CA SER A 325 17.49 -4.88 -17.95
C SER A 325 17.58 -6.09 -18.86
N ASP A 326 18.80 -6.54 -19.19
CA ASP A 326 19.00 -7.77 -19.99
C ASP A 326 18.35 -8.99 -19.31
N ALA A 327 18.40 -9.06 -17.97
CA ALA A 327 17.76 -10.12 -17.19
C ALA A 327 16.24 -10.16 -17.40
N ASN A 328 15.56 -9.00 -17.36
CA ASN A 328 14.11 -8.94 -17.58
C ASN A 328 13.73 -9.27 -19.02
N LEU A 329 14.52 -8.79 -20.01
CA LEU A 329 14.28 -9.09 -21.42
C LEU A 329 14.46 -10.60 -21.69
N LYS A 330 15.50 -11.21 -21.12
CA LYS A 330 15.73 -12.66 -21.19
C LYS A 330 14.61 -13.45 -20.50
N TYR A 331 14.08 -12.96 -19.38
CA TYR A 331 12.94 -13.58 -18.69
C TYR A 331 11.68 -13.58 -19.57
N LEU A 332 11.35 -12.43 -20.19
CA LEU A 332 10.20 -12.30 -21.10
C LEU A 332 10.32 -13.24 -22.31
N GLU A 333 11.50 -13.29 -22.94
CA GLU A 333 11.80 -14.23 -24.04
C GLU A 333 11.58 -15.69 -23.60
N LYS A 334 12.16 -16.09 -22.44
CA LYS A 334 12.01 -17.45 -21.90
C LYS A 334 10.55 -17.81 -21.61
N LYS A 335 9.79 -16.85 -21.08
CA LYS A 335 8.38 -17.04 -20.78
C LYS A 335 7.50 -16.88 -22.02
N LYS A 336 8.01 -16.54 -23.21
CA LYS A 336 7.20 -16.25 -24.41
C LYS A 336 6.14 -15.18 -24.11
N ILE A 337 6.57 -14.09 -23.47
CA ILE A 337 5.74 -12.90 -23.22
C ILE A 337 6.36 -11.77 -24.03
N GLU A 338 5.54 -11.07 -24.78
CA GLU A 338 6.01 -10.00 -25.65
C GLU A 338 6.21 -8.70 -24.85
N GLY A 339 7.46 -8.24 -24.75
CA GLY A 339 7.80 -7.01 -24.01
C GLY A 339 7.75 -5.74 -24.85
N PHE A 340 7.36 -4.63 -24.22
CA PHE A 340 7.47 -3.27 -24.71
C PHE A 340 8.01 -2.38 -23.57
N ILE A 341 9.34 -2.37 -23.42
CA ILE A 341 10.05 -1.72 -22.30
C ILE A 341 10.88 -0.56 -22.84
N ALA A 342 10.66 0.67 -22.38
CA ALA A 342 11.51 1.79 -22.79
C ALA A 342 12.98 1.54 -22.39
N THR A 343 13.91 1.81 -23.30
CA THR A 343 15.33 1.50 -23.07
C THR A 343 16.10 2.66 -22.44
N ASP A 344 15.65 3.90 -22.66
CA ASP A 344 16.32 5.11 -22.19
C ASP A 344 15.29 6.14 -21.69
N ARG A 345 15.73 7.11 -20.88
CA ARG A 345 14.99 8.38 -20.74
C ARG A 345 15.30 9.22 -21.97
N GLU A 346 14.60 8.95 -23.08
CA GLU A 346 14.76 9.78 -24.27
C GLU A 346 14.48 11.24 -23.93
N SER A 347 15.45 12.11 -24.19
CA SER A 347 15.19 13.55 -24.13
C SER A 347 14.15 13.91 -25.18
N TYR A 348 13.27 14.87 -24.89
CA TYR A 348 12.25 15.36 -25.82
C TYR A 348 12.82 15.71 -27.22
N ARG A 349 14.12 16.02 -27.32
CA ARG A 349 14.81 16.37 -28.59
C ARG A 349 15.02 15.19 -29.55
N ASN A 350 14.97 13.93 -29.10
CA ASN A 350 15.27 12.76 -29.96
C ASN A 350 14.03 11.93 -30.33
N ARG A 351 12.84 12.31 -29.85
CA ARG A 351 11.60 11.54 -30.07
C ARG A 351 11.15 11.48 -31.53
N ASP A 352 11.49 12.52 -32.29
CA ASP A 352 11.07 12.69 -33.68
C ASP A 352 12.13 12.23 -34.70
N GLN A 353 13.27 11.71 -34.23
CA GLN A 353 14.26 11.14 -35.14
C GLN A 353 13.81 9.75 -35.59
N PRO A 354 13.62 9.51 -36.90
CA PRO A 354 13.30 8.17 -37.39
C PRO A 354 14.43 7.22 -36.99
N GLY A 355 14.08 6.16 -36.25
CA GLY A 355 15.04 5.16 -35.79
C GLY A 355 15.87 4.60 -36.95
N PRO A 356 17.16 4.28 -36.74
CA PRO A 356 18.09 3.93 -37.80
C PRO A 356 17.49 2.88 -38.74
N ARG A 357 17.33 3.23 -40.02
CA ARG A 357 16.81 2.31 -41.05
C ARG A 357 17.90 1.32 -41.44
N GLY A 358 17.54 0.06 -41.60
CA GLY A 358 18.45 -1.02 -41.99
C GLY A 358 18.33 -2.28 -41.10
N PRO A 359 19.08 -3.35 -41.44
CA PRO A 359 19.20 -4.55 -40.63
C PRO A 359 19.78 -4.24 -39.25
N LEU A 360 19.39 -5.01 -38.23
CA LEU A 360 20.05 -4.95 -36.92
C LEU A 360 21.53 -5.38 -37.07
N PRO A 361 22.49 -4.68 -36.44
CA PRO A 361 23.90 -5.09 -36.47
C PRO A 361 24.09 -6.53 -35.99
N LEU A 362 25.05 -7.25 -36.59
CA LEU A 362 25.47 -8.55 -36.07
C LEU A 362 25.95 -8.38 -34.62
N GLY A 363 25.34 -9.10 -33.68
CA GLY A 363 25.62 -8.97 -32.25
C GLY A 363 24.74 -7.98 -31.48
N ALA A 364 23.69 -7.42 -32.11
CA ALA A 364 22.75 -6.53 -31.42
C ALA A 364 22.21 -7.12 -30.12
N THR A 365 22.34 -6.36 -29.04
CA THR A 365 21.91 -6.77 -27.70
C THR A 365 20.38 -6.85 -27.61
N ARG A 366 19.85 -7.48 -26.56
CA ARG A 366 18.39 -7.49 -26.31
C ARG A 366 17.82 -6.07 -26.18
N VAL A 367 18.60 -5.17 -25.58
CA VAL A 367 18.22 -3.76 -25.41
C VAL A 367 18.15 -3.06 -26.76
N ASP A 368 19.11 -3.28 -27.66
CA ASP A 368 19.08 -2.69 -29.01
C ASP A 368 17.89 -3.18 -29.83
N ARG A 369 17.55 -4.47 -29.71
CA ARG A 369 16.35 -5.05 -30.34
C ARG A 369 15.07 -4.43 -29.78
N MET A 370 14.99 -4.22 -28.47
CA MET A 370 13.84 -3.56 -27.84
C MET A 370 13.70 -2.11 -28.28
N ARG A 371 14.81 -1.35 -28.30
CA ARG A 371 14.84 0.03 -28.79
C ARG A 371 14.33 0.10 -30.23
N ARG A 372 14.82 -0.78 -31.10
CA ARG A 372 14.37 -0.87 -32.49
C ARG A 372 12.89 -1.20 -32.61
N LYS A 373 12.39 -2.13 -31.79
CA LYS A 373 10.97 -2.51 -31.75
C LYS A 373 10.08 -1.32 -31.40
N LEU A 374 10.44 -0.55 -30.37
CA LEU A 374 9.69 0.64 -29.94
C LEU A 374 9.70 1.77 -30.97
N GLN A 375 10.72 1.84 -31.83
CA GLN A 375 10.80 2.83 -32.92
C GLN A 375 9.96 2.46 -34.15
N THR A 376 9.44 1.24 -34.24
CA THR A 376 8.50 0.87 -35.31
C THR A 376 7.17 1.58 -35.14
N LYS A 377 6.43 1.84 -36.23
CA LYS A 377 5.08 2.46 -36.15
C LYS A 377 4.15 1.67 -35.22
N ALA A 378 4.13 0.35 -35.35
CA ALA A 378 3.32 -0.53 -34.51
C ALA A 378 3.77 -0.52 -33.05
N GLY A 379 5.08 -0.67 -32.78
CA GLY A 379 5.63 -0.67 -31.43
C GLY A 379 5.45 0.67 -30.71
N ALA A 380 5.62 1.78 -31.41
CA ALA A 380 5.38 3.12 -30.89
C ALA A 380 3.90 3.34 -30.53
N ALA A 381 2.99 2.90 -31.40
CA ALA A 381 1.54 3.00 -31.16
C ALA A 381 1.11 2.17 -29.94
N ILE A 382 1.59 0.94 -29.82
CA ILE A 382 1.34 0.09 -28.65
C ILE A 382 1.91 0.74 -27.38
N TYR A 383 3.16 1.21 -27.43
CA TYR A 383 3.79 1.81 -26.25
C TYR A 383 3.11 3.11 -25.80
N ALA A 384 2.54 3.89 -26.74
CA ALA A 384 1.84 5.13 -26.42
C ALA A 384 0.62 4.90 -25.50
N THR A 385 -0.05 3.75 -25.59
CA THR A 385 -1.21 3.43 -24.72
C THR A 385 -0.82 3.25 -23.26
N ARG A 386 0.47 3.03 -22.94
CA ARG A 386 0.94 2.84 -21.56
C ARG A 386 0.46 3.96 -20.63
N LYS A 387 0.58 5.22 -21.09
CA LYS A 387 0.24 6.40 -20.30
C LYS A 387 -1.24 6.48 -19.97
N THR A 388 -2.11 6.14 -20.92
CA THR A 388 -3.56 6.21 -20.75
C THR A 388 -4.11 5.06 -19.91
N VAL A 389 -3.34 3.99 -19.70
CA VAL A 389 -3.76 2.83 -18.91
C VAL A 389 -3.40 3.01 -17.43
N VAL A 390 -2.13 3.18 -17.10
CA VAL A 390 -1.67 3.06 -15.70
C VAL A 390 -1.62 4.38 -14.93
N GLU A 391 -1.33 5.51 -15.60
CA GLU A 391 -1.26 6.81 -14.93
C GLU A 391 -2.63 7.23 -14.34
N PRO A 392 -3.77 7.01 -15.03
CA PRO A 392 -5.09 7.28 -14.44
C PRO A 392 -5.40 6.42 -13.22
N VAL A 393 -4.94 5.16 -13.16
CA VAL A 393 -5.14 4.29 -12.00
C VAL A 393 -4.46 4.88 -10.76
N PHE A 394 -3.18 5.26 -10.87
CA PHE A 394 -2.50 5.94 -9.76
C PHE A 394 -3.09 7.32 -9.46
N GLY A 395 -3.55 8.06 -10.48
CA GLY A 395 -4.28 9.31 -10.31
C GLY A 395 -5.55 9.12 -9.48
N GLN A 396 -6.35 8.10 -9.75
CA GLN A 396 -7.58 7.79 -9.03
C GLN A 396 -7.29 7.34 -7.58
N ILE A 397 -6.30 6.47 -7.38
CA ILE A 397 -5.87 6.03 -6.04
C ILE A 397 -5.42 7.23 -5.19
N LYS A 398 -4.53 8.05 -5.76
CA LYS A 398 -3.83 9.08 -4.97
C LYS A 398 -4.60 10.40 -4.92
N GLN A 399 -5.05 10.92 -6.05
CA GLN A 399 -5.70 12.23 -6.16
C GLN A 399 -7.18 12.14 -5.82
N ALA A 400 -7.94 11.26 -6.47
CA ALA A 400 -9.38 11.19 -6.28
C ALA A 400 -9.75 10.62 -4.90
N ARG A 401 -9.13 9.51 -4.48
CA ARG A 401 -9.40 8.89 -3.16
C ARG A 401 -8.51 9.40 -2.04
N GLY A 402 -7.46 10.16 -2.34
CA GLY A 402 -6.58 10.73 -1.31
C GLY A 402 -5.58 9.77 -0.66
N PHE A 403 -5.36 8.57 -1.22
CA PHE A 403 -4.44 7.59 -0.63
C PHE A 403 -2.97 7.98 -0.88
N ARG A 404 -2.35 8.69 0.08
CA ARG A 404 -0.96 9.19 -0.01
C ARG A 404 0.02 8.50 0.91
N GLN A 405 -0.49 7.86 1.94
CA GLN A 405 0.29 7.29 3.03
C GLN A 405 -0.41 6.06 3.55
N PHE A 406 0.37 5.00 3.78
CA PHE A 406 -0.11 3.80 4.46
C PHE A 406 -0.47 4.12 5.92
N LEU A 407 -1.50 3.46 6.43
CA LEU A 407 -1.92 3.53 7.82
C LEU A 407 -1.15 2.51 8.66
N LEU A 408 -0.77 1.37 8.07
CA LEU A 408 -0.08 0.29 8.76
C LEU A 408 1.45 0.39 8.58
N ARG A 409 2.18 -0.42 9.36
CA ARG A 409 3.65 -0.46 9.41
C ARG A 409 4.13 -1.89 9.27
N GLY A 410 5.30 -2.07 8.65
CA GLY A 410 5.80 -3.38 8.23
C GLY A 410 5.20 -3.82 6.89
N VAL A 411 6.02 -4.48 6.08
CA VAL A 411 5.74 -4.86 4.68
C VAL A 411 4.49 -5.72 4.60
N ASP A 412 4.34 -6.73 5.47
CA ASP A 412 3.19 -7.63 5.39
C ASP A 412 1.87 -6.90 5.59
N LYS A 413 1.84 -5.95 6.55
CA LYS A 413 0.63 -5.17 6.82
C LYS A 413 0.37 -4.14 5.73
N VAL A 414 1.42 -3.51 5.24
CA VAL A 414 1.36 -2.56 4.13
C VAL A 414 0.90 -3.25 2.83
N GLN A 415 1.32 -4.49 2.61
CA GLN A 415 0.90 -5.34 1.50
C GLN A 415 -0.61 -5.64 1.56
N GLY A 416 -1.14 -5.97 2.74
CA GLY A 416 -2.58 -6.17 2.92
C GLY A 416 -3.38 -4.88 2.70
N GLU A 417 -2.88 -3.74 3.19
CA GLU A 417 -3.50 -2.44 2.95
C GLU A 417 -3.48 -2.06 1.45
N TRP A 418 -2.39 -2.34 0.75
CA TRP A 418 -2.28 -2.11 -0.70
C TRP A 418 -3.26 -2.98 -1.49
N ALA A 419 -3.41 -4.25 -1.13
CA ALA A 419 -4.38 -5.14 -1.75
C ALA A 419 -5.82 -4.62 -1.58
N MET A 420 -6.18 -4.10 -0.40
CA MET A 420 -7.49 -3.47 -0.18
C MET A 420 -7.72 -2.25 -1.08
N ILE A 421 -6.69 -1.42 -1.29
CA ILE A 421 -6.76 -0.27 -2.20
C ILE A 421 -6.92 -0.72 -3.66
N CYS A 422 -6.27 -1.80 -4.06
CA CYS A 422 -6.40 -2.37 -5.40
C CYS A 422 -7.77 -3.04 -5.61
N LEU A 423 -8.28 -3.75 -4.60
CA LEU A 423 -9.63 -4.32 -4.59
C LEU A 423 -10.67 -3.23 -4.79
N THR A 424 -10.53 -2.14 -4.01
CA THR A 424 -11.42 -0.98 -4.08
C THR A 424 -11.42 -0.36 -5.47
N HIS A 425 -10.25 -0.26 -6.09
CA HIS A 425 -10.13 0.22 -7.47
C HIS A 425 -10.92 -0.67 -8.44
N ASN A 426 -10.77 -1.99 -8.34
CA ASN A 426 -11.49 -2.94 -9.19
C ASN A 426 -13.00 -2.87 -8.97
N ILE A 427 -13.48 -2.77 -7.73
CA ILE A 427 -14.91 -2.58 -7.43
C ILE A 427 -15.45 -1.31 -8.10
N LEU A 428 -14.73 -0.19 -8.00
CA LEU A 428 -15.14 1.05 -8.65
C LEU A 428 -15.13 0.96 -10.18
N LYS A 429 -14.27 0.13 -10.76
CA LYS A 429 -14.30 -0.17 -12.19
C LYS A 429 -15.54 -0.97 -12.55
N LEU A 430 -15.82 -2.05 -11.82
CA LEU A 430 -17.02 -2.86 -12.04
C LEU A 430 -18.31 -2.04 -11.89
N TYR A 431 -18.39 -1.21 -10.86
CA TYR A 431 -19.52 -0.30 -10.67
C TYR A 431 -19.78 0.58 -11.90
N ARG A 432 -18.72 1.18 -12.46
CA ARG A 432 -18.83 1.98 -13.69
C ARG A 432 -19.17 1.17 -14.93
N LEU A 433 -18.88 -0.13 -14.95
CA LEU A 433 -19.29 -0.99 -16.07
C LEU A 433 -20.77 -1.36 -15.98
N CYS A 434 -21.32 -1.45 -14.77
CA CYS A 434 -22.73 -1.74 -14.56
C CYS A 434 -23.62 -0.52 -14.73
N TYR A 435 -23.16 0.67 -14.31
CA TYR A 435 -23.99 1.88 -14.18
C TYR A 435 -23.45 3.12 -14.90
N GLY A 436 -22.29 3.04 -15.56
CA GLY A 436 -21.55 4.19 -16.11
C GLY A 436 -21.55 4.32 -17.62
#